data_AF-A0A965PIA5-F1
#
_entry.id   AF-A0A965PIA5-F1
#
_cell.length_a   1.000
_cell.length_b   1.000
_cell.length_c   1.000
_cell.angle_alpha   90.00
_cell.angle_beta   90.00
_cell.angle_gamma   90.00
#
_symmetry.space_group_name_H-M   'P 1'
#
loop_
_entity.id
_entity.type
_entity.pdbx_description
1 polymer ?
#
loop_
_entity_poly.entity_id
_entity_poly.type
_entity_poly.pdbx_seq_one_letter_code
_entity_poly.pdbx_strand_id
1 'polypeptide(L)' 'MSEPKFQPGDHVVKVKGYRFPGIVVASFQNMAGQWRYVVECTVAEVAGMLHIYNGEQLEKR' A
#
# COMPACT_ATOMS: atom_id res chain seq x y z
N MET A 1 -7.85 -4.29 -18.81
CA MET A 1 -6.93 -4.11 -17.66
C MET A 1 -7.70 -4.55 -16.42
N SER A 2 -7.09 -5.33 -15.52
CA SER A 2 -7.76 -5.71 -14.26
C SER A 2 -7.90 -4.51 -13.33
N GLU A 3 -8.80 -4.53 -12.37
CA GLU A 3 -8.94 -3.46 -11.38
C GLU A 3 -7.92 -3.62 -10.24
N PRO A 4 -7.46 -2.52 -9.60
CA PRO A 4 -6.56 -2.61 -8.48
C PRO A 4 -7.29 -3.15 -7.22
N LYS A 5 -6.67 -4.09 -6.50
CA LYS A 5 -7.18 -4.62 -5.22
C LYS A 5 -7.38 -3.55 -4.13
N PHE A 6 -6.56 -2.51 -4.14
CA PHE A 6 -6.66 -1.37 -3.23
C PHE A 6 -6.66 -0.07 -4.04
N GLN A 7 -7.30 0.96 -3.53
CA GLN A 7 -7.44 2.26 -4.19
C GLN A 7 -7.00 3.40 -3.26
N PRO A 8 -6.65 4.60 -3.81
CA PRO A 8 -6.36 5.75 -2.98
C PRO A 8 -7.45 6.01 -1.92
N GLY A 9 -7.02 6.24 -0.68
CA GLY A 9 -7.89 6.38 0.50
C GLY A 9 -8.12 5.09 1.30
N ASP A 10 -7.81 3.91 0.76
CA ASP A 10 -7.92 2.66 1.52
C ASP A 10 -6.92 2.64 2.69
N HIS A 11 -7.43 2.37 3.90
CA HIS A 11 -6.59 2.05 5.05
C HIS A 11 -6.09 0.62 4.94
N VAL A 12 -4.77 0.46 5.02
CA VAL A 12 -4.11 -0.83 4.88
C VAL A 12 -3.10 -1.06 5.99
N VAL A 13 -2.79 -2.32 6.24
CA VAL A 13 -1.68 -2.73 7.08
C VAL A 13 -0.84 -3.76 6.35
N LYS A 14 0.49 -3.63 6.46
CA LYS A 14 1.40 -4.67 6.01
C LYS A 14 1.32 -5.89 6.93
N VAL A 15 1.07 -7.06 6.33
CA VAL A 15 0.82 -8.32 7.07
C VAL A 15 1.99 -9.29 7.11
N LYS A 16 3.05 -9.03 6.34
CA LYS A 16 4.29 -9.83 6.36
C LYS A 16 5.44 -9.00 6.92
N GLY A 17 6.17 -9.51 7.91
CA GLY A 17 7.33 -8.84 8.51
C GLY A 17 6.93 -7.70 9.46
N TYR A 18 7.66 -6.58 9.44
CA TYR A 18 7.34 -5.44 10.31
C TYR A 18 5.97 -4.83 9.97
N ARG A 19 5.28 -4.39 11.02
CA ARG A 19 3.97 -3.73 10.92
C ARG A 19 4.13 -2.35 10.28
N PHE A 20 3.32 -2.07 9.27
CA PHE A 20 3.27 -0.76 8.62
C PHE A 20 1.80 -0.42 8.36
N PRO A 21 1.14 0.35 9.25
CA PRO A 21 -0.20 0.85 9.02
C PRO A 21 -0.14 2.13 8.18
N GLY A 22 -1.02 2.26 7.20
CA GLY A 22 -1.01 3.42 6.34
C GLY A 22 -2.26 3.56 5.48
N ILE A 23 -2.21 4.57 4.61
CA ILE A 23 -3.27 4.89 3.66
C ILE A 23 -2.69 4.75 2.26
N VAL A 24 -3.40 4.07 1.37
CA VAL A 24 -3.00 4.02 -0.04
C VAL A 24 -3.16 5.42 -0.64
N VAL A 25 -2.11 5.94 -1.26
CA VAL A 25 -2.12 7.26 -1.92
C VAL A 25 -2.01 7.16 -3.44
N ALA A 26 -1.51 6.04 -3.96
CA ALA A 26 -1.48 5.75 -5.39
C ALA A 26 -1.50 4.25 -5.67
N SER A 27 -2.07 3.87 -6.81
CA SER A 27 -2.10 2.50 -7.32
C SER A 27 -1.70 2.48 -8.79
N PHE A 28 -0.74 1.64 -9.16
CA PHE A 28 -0.21 1.58 -10.53
C PHE A 28 0.26 0.17 -10.88
N GLN A 29 0.46 -0.09 -12.17
CA GLN A 29 1.10 -1.31 -12.64
C GLN A 29 2.58 -1.03 -12.94
N ASN A 30 3.46 -1.95 -12.55
CA ASN A 30 4.84 -1.92 -13.02
C ASN A 30 4.94 -2.31 -14.51
N MET A 31 6.15 -2.30 -15.07
CA MET A 31 6.38 -2.69 -16.48
C MET A 31 6.00 -4.14 -16.82
N ALA A 32 5.79 -4.99 -15.79
CA ALA A 32 5.32 -6.36 -15.94
C ALA A 32 3.79 -6.50 -15.77
N GLY A 33 3.05 -5.38 -15.71
CA GLY A 33 1.60 -5.37 -15.54
C GLY A 33 1.11 -5.73 -14.13
N GLN A 34 2.01 -5.81 -13.14
CA GLN A 34 1.67 -6.20 -11.77
C GLN A 34 1.30 -4.99 -10.94
N TRP A 35 0.18 -5.08 -10.22
CA TRP A 35 -0.27 -4.02 -9.31
C TRP A 35 0.70 -3.75 -8.16
N ARG A 36 0.93 -2.46 -7.90
CA ARG A 36 1.73 -1.90 -6.82
C ARG A 36 0.98 -0.75 -6.17
N TYR A 37 1.20 -0.61 -4.86
CA TYR A 37 0.46 0.32 -4.01
C TYR A 37 1.44 1.18 -3.24
N VAL A 38 1.34 2.51 -3.42
CA VAL A 38 2.08 3.47 -2.59
C VAL A 38 1.25 3.70 -1.33
N VAL A 39 1.86 3.46 -0.17
CA VAL A 39 1.23 3.59 1.14
C VAL A 39 1.97 4.64 1.95
N GLU A 40 1.22 5.63 2.45
CA GLU A 40 1.69 6.63 3.39
C GLU A 40 1.54 6.13 4.83
N CYS A 41 2.64 6.11 5.58
CA CYS A 41 2.66 5.64 6.95
C CYS A 41 1.90 6.60 7.87
N THR A 42 1.07 6.02 8.76
CA THR A 42 0.27 6.77 9.74
C THR A 42 0.83 6.71 11.16
N VAL A 43 1.99 6.06 11.36
CA VAL A 43 2.69 6.00 12.66
C VAL A 43 3.40 7.33 12.91
N ALA A 44 3.17 7.94 14.08
CA ALA A 44 3.58 9.32 14.38
C ALA A 44 5.09 9.56 14.20
N GLU A 45 5.92 8.59 14.57
CA GLU A 45 7.38 8.66 14.51
C GLU A 45 7.90 8.74 13.07
N VAL A 46 7.11 8.30 12.09
CA VAL A 46 7.47 8.22 10.67
C VAL A 46 6.32 8.67 9.76
N ALA A 47 5.47 9.57 10.25
CA ALA A 47 4.29 10.03 9.54
C ALA A 47 4.69 10.69 8.21
N GLY A 48 3.95 10.40 7.14
CA GLY A 48 4.25 10.90 5.79
C GLY A 48 5.32 10.09 5.04
N MET A 49 5.96 9.09 5.68
CA MET A 49 6.85 8.17 4.96
C MET A 49 6.05 7.36 3.92
N LEU A 50 6.51 7.39 2.67
CA LEU A 50 5.93 6.60 1.58
C LEU A 50 6.71 5.31 1.37
N HIS A 51 5.99 4.21 1.16
CA HIS A 51 6.58 2.95 0.74
C HIS A 51 5.69 2.22 -0.27
N ILE A 52 6.29 1.43 -1.16
CA ILE A 52 5.59 0.72 -2.23
C ILE A 52 5.52 -0.77 -1.90
N TYR A 53 4.31 -1.33 -1.95
CA TYR A 53 4.05 -2.74 -1.67
C TYR A 53 3.34 -3.44 -2.84
N ASN A 54 3.43 -4.76 -2.87
CA ASN A 54 2.54 -5.59 -3.69
C ASN A 54 1.23 -5.92 -2.92
N GLY A 55 0.23 -6.44 -3.62
CA GLY A 55 -1.10 -6.68 -3.04
C GLY A 55 -1.20 -7.86 -2.05
N GLU A 56 -0.17 -8.72 -1.98
CA GLU A 56 -0.09 -9.84 -1.03
C GLU A 56 0.56 -9.43 0.29
N GLN A 57 1.21 -8.27 0.32
CA GLN A 57 1.82 -7.72 1.52
C GLN A 57 0.83 -6.91 2.35
N LEU A 58 -0.34 -6.58 1.82
CA LEU A 58 -1.32 -5.67 2.41
C LEU A 58 -2.66 -6.36 2.69
N GLU A 59 -3.32 -5.94 3.76
CA GLU A 59 -4.72 -6.21 4.06
C GLU A 59 -5.45 -4.92 4.39
N LYS A 60 -6.76 -4.86 4.05
CA LYS A 60 -7.61 -3.73 4.47
C LYS A 60 -7.78 -3.77 5.98
N ARG A 61 -7.76 -2.58 6.59
CA ARG A 61 -7.97 -2.38 8.02
C ARG A 61 -9.31 -1.72 8.29
#